data_AF-A0A953YIM0-F1
#
_entry.id   AF-A0A953YIM0-F1
#
_cell.length_a   1.000
_cell.length_b   1.000
_cell.length_c   1.000
_cell.angle_alpha   90.00
_cell.angle_beta   90.00
_cell.angle_gamma   90.00
#
_symmetry.space_group_name_H-M   'P 1'
#
loop_
_entity.id
_entity.type
_entity.pdbx_description
1 polymer ?
#
loop_
_entity_poly.entity_id
_entity_poly.type
_entity_poly.pdbx_seq_one_letter_code
_entity_poly.pdbx_strand_id
1 'polypeptide(L)'
;MRNFIFFIISLFLPLLGFSQAKENEQVSLDALLNDTQFSSDNTQMFEFIWWLPRKFWEVSYAQDPTSSKEDFMELNEIFEDYELFGVVKGEIGHFGGITYYPEEAILKELVINYKGENLIIVPKEEISADFSNFFMIIQPMLGNMLGQMGNNIHFVLYKSIRGNEVLPVDPLGSGVLTIKLGDFERTVDLPLNSLLLEKKCNEDRKLYSGKYIFCPSHGKKLVNQ
;
A
#
# COMPACT_ATOMS: atom_id res chain seq x y z
N MET A 1 -55.03 -35.68 -3.98
CA MET A 1 -55.14 -34.23 -3.72
C MET A 1 -53.90 -33.80 -2.95
N ARG A 2 -53.20 -32.82 -3.51
CA ARG A 2 -51.78 -32.49 -3.29
C ARG A 2 -51.69 -31.24 -2.41
N ASN A 3 -51.21 -31.36 -1.18
CA ASN A 3 -50.90 -30.20 -0.33
C ASN A 3 -49.37 -30.16 -0.10
N PHE A 4 -48.71 -29.36 -0.94
CA PHE A 4 -47.33 -28.92 -0.76
C PHE A 4 -47.33 -27.77 0.26
N ILE A 5 -46.72 -27.99 1.42
CA ILE A 5 -46.41 -26.91 2.37
C ILE A 5 -45.11 -26.27 1.88
N PHE A 6 -45.19 -25.04 1.37
CA PHE A 6 -44.04 -24.23 1.03
C PHE A 6 -43.40 -23.68 2.31
N PHE A 7 -42.19 -24.16 2.60
CA PHE A 7 -41.29 -23.58 3.60
C PHE A 7 -40.56 -22.39 2.94
N ILE A 8 -40.94 -21.15 3.26
CA ILE A 8 -40.16 -19.97 2.90
C ILE A 8 -39.17 -19.73 4.03
N ILE A 9 -37.97 -20.27 3.88
CA ILE A 9 -36.82 -19.88 4.71
C ILE A 9 -36.34 -18.52 4.17
N SER A 10 -36.78 -17.44 4.82
CA SER A 10 -36.23 -16.11 4.61
C SER A 10 -34.79 -16.10 5.15
N LEU A 11 -33.83 -16.18 4.24
CA LEU A 11 -32.41 -16.07 4.53
C LEU A 11 -32.10 -14.60 4.89
N PHE A 12 -32.23 -14.26 6.18
CA PHE A 12 -31.67 -13.02 6.72
C PHE A 12 -30.15 -13.15 6.73
N LEU A 13 -29.51 -12.82 5.60
CA LEU A 13 -28.08 -12.52 5.57
C LEU A 13 -27.88 -11.23 6.39
N PRO A 14 -27.14 -11.25 7.51
CA PRO A 14 -26.78 -10.01 8.16
C PRO A 14 -25.95 -9.19 7.17
N LEU A 15 -26.46 -8.03 6.78
CA LEU A 15 -25.71 -6.96 6.11
C LEU A 15 -24.63 -6.48 7.08
N LEU A 16 -23.57 -7.27 7.21
CA LEU A 16 -22.31 -6.82 7.78
C LEU A 16 -21.87 -5.65 6.90
N GLY A 17 -21.72 -4.48 7.52
CA GLY A 17 -21.34 -3.23 6.87
C GLY A 17 -19.89 -3.24 6.40
N PHE A 18 -19.52 -4.24 5.60
CA PHE A 18 -18.24 -4.30 4.93
C PHE A 18 -18.12 -3.07 4.04
N SER A 19 -16.98 -2.40 4.17
CA SER A 19 -16.64 -1.31 3.27
C SER A 19 -16.49 -1.88 1.87
N GLN A 20 -17.12 -1.26 0.88
CA GLN A 20 -17.01 -1.68 -0.51
C GLN A 20 -15.70 -1.15 -1.09
N ALA A 21 -14.98 -1.98 -1.85
CA ALA A 21 -13.79 -1.56 -2.58
C ALA A 21 -14.17 -0.71 -3.81
N LYS A 22 -13.30 0.22 -4.18
CA LYS A 22 -13.38 0.95 -5.45
C LYS A 22 -12.86 0.09 -6.59
N GLU A 23 -13.43 0.29 -7.79
CA GLU A 23 -12.79 -0.13 -9.04
C GLU A 23 -11.50 0.67 -9.25
N ASN A 24 -10.52 0.10 -9.96
CA ASN A 24 -9.18 0.68 -10.11
C ASN A 24 -9.20 2.07 -10.73
N GLU A 25 -10.07 2.29 -11.71
CA GLU A 25 -10.24 3.55 -12.44
C GLU A 25 -10.83 4.65 -11.55
N GLN A 26 -11.44 4.30 -10.42
CA GLN A 26 -12.08 5.22 -9.48
C GLN A 26 -11.18 5.55 -8.27
N VAL A 27 -10.06 4.84 -8.11
CA VAL A 27 -9.12 5.11 -7.02
C VAL A 27 -8.34 6.39 -7.34
N SER A 28 -8.31 7.33 -6.40
CA SER A 28 -7.43 8.51 -6.53
C SER A 28 -5.98 8.09 -6.27
N LEU A 29 -5.11 8.23 -7.27
CA LEU A 29 -3.67 7.96 -7.13
C LEU A 29 -3.05 8.81 -6.03
N ASP A 30 -3.40 10.10 -5.94
CA ASP A 30 -2.91 10.97 -4.87
C ASP A 30 -3.30 10.47 -3.48
N ALA A 31 -4.54 10.02 -3.31
CA ALA A 31 -5.00 9.44 -2.04
C ALA A 31 -4.26 8.13 -1.72
N LEU A 32 -3.99 7.31 -2.73
CA LEU A 32 -3.23 6.07 -2.57
C LEU A 32 -1.77 6.34 -2.20
N LEU A 33 -1.12 7.31 -2.84
CA LEU A 33 0.24 7.77 -2.49
C LEU A 33 0.29 8.26 -1.05
N ASN A 34 -0.69 9.07 -0.61
CA ASN A 34 -0.76 9.54 0.78
C ASN A 34 -0.94 8.40 1.79
N ASP A 35 -1.63 7.32 1.40
CA ASP A 35 -1.84 6.15 2.24
C ASP A 35 -0.60 5.24 2.32
N THR A 36 0.34 5.34 1.38
CA THR A 36 1.50 4.44 1.27
C THR A 36 2.87 5.10 1.37
N GLN A 37 2.94 6.43 1.40
CA GLN A 37 4.17 7.20 1.64
C GLN A 37 4.22 7.70 3.08
N PHE A 38 5.36 7.50 3.72
CA PHE A 38 5.56 7.78 5.14
C PHE A 38 6.87 8.52 5.32
N SER A 39 6.85 9.56 6.14
CA SER A 39 8.05 10.29 6.56
C SER A 39 8.09 10.40 8.08
N SER A 40 9.28 10.46 8.66
CA SER A 40 9.41 10.73 10.10
C SER A 40 9.25 12.22 10.41
N ASP A 41 8.78 12.52 11.62
CA ASP A 41 8.69 13.89 12.13
C ASP A 41 10.01 14.37 12.76
N ASN A 42 11.10 13.59 12.61
CA ASN A 42 12.40 13.91 13.20
C ASN A 42 13.04 15.10 12.47
N THR A 43 13.37 16.17 13.20
CA THR A 43 13.94 17.38 12.60
C THR A 43 15.42 17.26 12.22
N GLN A 44 16.11 16.21 12.66
CA GLN A 44 17.54 15.96 12.40
C GLN A 44 17.76 14.83 11.38
N MET A 45 16.74 14.03 11.12
CA MET A 45 16.81 12.89 10.21
C MET A 45 15.82 13.09 9.08
N PHE A 46 16.25 12.73 7.87
CA PHE A 46 15.38 12.56 6.74
C PHE A 46 15.10 11.06 6.58
N GLU A 47 13.91 10.62 6.92
CA GLU A 47 13.50 9.21 6.79
C GLU A 47 12.22 9.17 5.97
N PHE A 48 12.28 8.51 4.82
CA PHE A 48 11.17 8.36 3.88
C PHE A 48 11.02 6.91 3.48
N ILE A 49 9.79 6.41 3.54
CA ILE A 49 9.42 5.05 3.17
C ILE A 49 8.20 5.15 2.25
N TRP A 50 8.30 4.52 1.09
CA TRP A 50 7.20 4.34 0.17
C TRP A 50 6.89 2.86 0.03
N TRP A 51 5.76 2.43 0.58
CA TRP A 51 5.21 1.12 0.31
C TRP A 51 4.55 1.11 -1.08
N LEU A 52 4.98 0.20 -1.94
CA LEU A 52 4.49 0.07 -3.32
C LEU A 52 3.74 -1.26 -3.46
N PRO A 53 2.53 -1.38 -2.90
CA PRO A 53 1.75 -2.59 -3.02
C PRO A 53 1.42 -2.88 -4.49
N ARG A 54 1.19 -4.15 -4.84
CA ARG A 54 0.68 -4.54 -6.17
C ARG A 54 -0.47 -3.66 -6.65
N LYS A 55 -1.37 -3.30 -5.74
CA LYS A 55 -2.53 -2.45 -6.01
C LYS A 55 -2.16 -1.07 -6.56
N PHE A 56 -1.00 -0.51 -6.17
CA PHE A 56 -0.52 0.75 -6.72
C PHE A 56 -0.27 0.65 -8.23
N TRP A 57 0.31 -0.46 -8.69
CA TRP A 57 0.58 -0.70 -10.10
C TRP A 57 -0.70 -0.97 -10.88
N GLU A 58 -1.62 -1.76 -10.32
CA GLU A 58 -2.96 -1.99 -10.89
C GLU A 58 -3.71 -0.67 -11.13
N VAL A 59 -3.72 0.21 -10.14
CA VAL A 59 -4.41 1.51 -10.23
C VAL A 59 -3.71 2.45 -11.21
N SER A 60 -2.37 2.52 -11.15
CA SER A 60 -1.58 3.37 -12.06
C SER A 60 -1.78 2.97 -13.51
N TYR A 61 -1.76 1.66 -13.78
CA TYR A 61 -1.95 1.12 -15.12
C TYR A 61 -3.38 1.33 -15.62
N ALA A 62 -4.41 1.09 -14.81
CA ALA A 62 -5.82 1.30 -15.19
C ALA A 62 -6.13 2.75 -15.61
N GLN A 63 -5.29 3.70 -15.19
CA GLN A 63 -5.43 5.12 -15.49
C GLN A 63 -4.48 5.62 -16.60
N ASP A 64 -3.56 4.79 -17.08
CA ASP A 64 -2.64 5.13 -18.17
C ASP A 64 -3.19 4.69 -19.54
N PRO A 65 -3.64 5.63 -20.39
CA PRO A 65 -4.19 5.31 -21.71
C PRO A 65 -3.16 4.81 -22.72
N THR A 66 -1.86 4.88 -22.40
CA THR A 66 -0.75 4.46 -23.29
C THR A 66 -0.25 3.05 -23.01
N SER A 67 -0.74 2.44 -21.95
CA SER A 67 -0.28 1.17 -21.42
C SER A 67 -1.02 -0.03 -22.04
N SER A 68 -0.32 -1.15 -22.30
CA SER A 68 -0.91 -2.38 -22.87
C SER A 68 -1.13 -3.47 -21.82
N LYS A 69 -2.23 -4.22 -21.95
CA LYS A 69 -2.67 -5.14 -20.89
C LYS A 69 -1.64 -6.24 -20.67
N GLU A 70 -0.98 -6.60 -21.75
CA GLU A 70 0.13 -7.54 -21.81
C GLU A 70 1.31 -7.05 -20.97
N ASP A 71 1.72 -5.78 -21.11
CA ASP A 71 2.81 -5.19 -20.30
C ASP A 71 2.46 -5.17 -18.80
N PHE A 72 1.19 -4.91 -18.45
CA PHE A 72 0.73 -5.00 -17.07
C PHE A 72 0.84 -6.41 -16.50
N MET A 73 0.40 -7.42 -17.27
CA MET A 73 0.42 -8.80 -16.81
C MET A 73 1.85 -9.27 -16.56
N GLU A 74 2.78 -8.96 -17.46
CA GLU A 74 4.19 -9.28 -17.30
C GLU A 74 4.78 -8.59 -16.05
N LEU A 75 4.48 -7.30 -15.86
CA LEU A 75 4.91 -6.57 -14.67
C LEU A 75 4.30 -7.16 -13.38
N ASN A 76 3.03 -7.54 -13.42
CA ASN A 76 2.31 -8.07 -12.27
C ASN A 76 2.81 -9.46 -11.85
N GLU A 77 3.19 -10.31 -12.81
CA GLU A 77 3.83 -11.61 -12.54
C GLU A 77 5.17 -11.42 -11.83
N ILE A 78 5.96 -10.41 -12.22
CA ILE A 78 7.23 -10.08 -11.58
C ILE A 78 7.05 -9.72 -10.08
N PHE A 79 5.93 -9.07 -9.72
CA PHE A 79 5.58 -8.72 -8.33
C PHE A 79 4.77 -9.81 -7.61
N GLU A 80 4.60 -11.01 -8.17
CA GLU A 80 3.66 -11.98 -7.61
C GLU A 80 4.05 -12.42 -6.18
N ASP A 81 5.36 -12.62 -5.98
CA ASP A 81 5.93 -13.23 -4.78
C ASP A 81 6.57 -12.22 -3.82
N TYR A 82 6.54 -10.93 -4.18
CA TYR A 82 7.33 -9.90 -3.53
C TYR A 82 6.49 -8.69 -3.11
N GLU A 83 6.94 -8.07 -2.02
CA GLU A 83 6.50 -6.75 -1.59
C GLU A 83 7.60 -5.73 -1.84
N LEU A 84 7.25 -4.57 -2.37
CA LEU A 84 8.21 -3.53 -2.75
C LEU A 84 8.13 -2.33 -1.81
N PHE A 85 9.30 -1.90 -1.33
CA PHE A 85 9.48 -0.65 -0.61
C PHE A 85 10.55 0.21 -1.26
N GLY A 86 10.28 1.50 -1.45
CA GLY A 86 11.31 2.51 -1.71
C GLY A 86 11.69 3.19 -0.41
N VAL A 87 12.96 3.21 -0.06
CA VAL A 87 13.43 3.73 1.24
C VAL A 87 14.55 4.74 1.04
N VAL A 88 14.47 5.85 1.75
CA VAL A 88 15.52 6.88 1.82
C VAL A 88 15.79 7.18 3.29
N LYS A 89 17.06 7.23 3.66
CA LYS A 89 17.49 7.71 4.99
C LYS A 89 18.65 8.68 4.84
N GLY A 90 18.68 9.72 5.66
CA GLY A 90 19.77 10.67 5.69
C GLY A 90 19.76 11.55 6.94
N GLU A 91 20.86 12.26 7.16
CA GLU A 91 20.97 13.29 8.19
C GLU A 91 20.73 14.67 7.59
N ILE A 92 19.90 15.47 8.26
CA ILE A 92 19.64 16.86 7.89
C ILE A 92 20.70 17.74 8.55
N GLY A 93 21.58 18.31 7.74
CA GLY A 93 22.58 19.26 8.17
C GLY A 93 21.99 20.61 8.57
N HIS A 94 22.77 21.41 9.31
CA HIS A 94 22.33 22.72 9.86
C HIS A 94 21.75 23.68 8.81
N PHE A 95 22.22 23.61 7.57
CA PHE A 95 21.77 24.45 6.45
C PHE A 95 20.72 23.77 5.54
N GLY A 96 20.12 22.66 5.99
CA GLY A 96 19.07 21.94 5.27
C GLY A 96 19.55 20.97 4.19
N GLY A 97 20.86 20.83 3.98
CA GLY A 97 21.40 19.77 3.11
C GLY A 97 21.25 18.39 3.75
N ILE A 98 20.99 17.36 2.94
CA ILE A 98 20.82 15.98 3.41
C ILE A 98 22.06 15.16 3.06
N THR A 99 22.62 14.47 4.05
CA THR A 99 23.66 13.45 3.85
C THR A 99 23.00 12.07 3.90
N TYR A 100 22.83 11.45 2.74
CA TYR A 100 22.12 10.18 2.61
C TYR A 100 22.96 9.00 3.09
N TYR A 101 22.29 8.02 3.69
CA TYR A 101 22.89 6.79 4.17
C TYR A 101 22.98 5.79 2.99
N PRO A 102 24.04 4.97 2.93
CA PRO A 102 24.15 3.95 1.90
C PRO A 102 23.13 2.82 2.14
N GLU A 103 22.81 2.10 1.06
CA GLU A 103 21.86 0.99 1.06
C GLU A 103 22.15 -0.01 2.19
N GLU A 104 23.39 -0.42 2.37
CA GLU A 104 23.77 -1.45 3.35
C GLU A 104 23.55 -1.00 4.80
N ALA A 105 23.59 0.31 5.07
CA ALA A 105 23.25 0.85 6.38
C ALA A 105 21.74 0.85 6.61
N ILE A 106 20.96 1.23 5.59
CA ILE A 106 19.50 1.24 5.62
C ILE A 106 18.94 -0.17 5.83
N LEU A 107 19.43 -1.16 5.07
CA LEU A 107 18.94 -2.53 5.13
C LEU A 107 19.14 -3.22 6.49
N LYS A 108 20.12 -2.79 7.30
CA LYS A 108 20.34 -3.33 8.65
C LYS A 108 19.28 -2.88 9.65
N GLU A 109 18.60 -1.78 9.35
CA GLU A 109 17.63 -1.15 10.25
C GLU A 109 16.18 -1.29 9.78
N LEU A 110 16.00 -1.61 8.49
CA LEU A 110 14.69 -1.79 7.89
C LEU A 110 14.10 -3.14 8.30
N VAL A 111 12.92 -3.11 8.94
CA VAL A 111 12.18 -4.30 9.36
C VAL A 111 10.72 -4.13 8.96
N ILE A 112 10.18 -5.12 8.25
CA ILE A 112 8.77 -5.16 7.85
C ILE A 112 8.08 -6.32 8.56
N ASN A 113 7.01 -6.05 9.29
CA ASN A 113 6.16 -7.05 9.91
C ASN A 113 4.74 -7.00 9.35
N TYR A 114 4.21 -8.15 8.97
CA TYR A 114 2.83 -8.28 8.55
C TYR A 114 2.24 -9.58 9.12
N LYS A 115 1.02 -9.49 9.67
CA LYS A 115 0.32 -10.64 10.30
C LYS A 115 1.16 -11.38 11.36
N GLY A 116 2.01 -10.66 12.08
CA GLY A 116 2.86 -11.23 13.13
C GLY A 116 4.13 -11.91 12.61
N GLU A 117 4.41 -11.80 11.31
CA GLU A 117 5.62 -12.37 10.69
C GLU A 117 6.53 -11.26 10.16
N ASN A 118 7.82 -11.38 10.43
CA ASN A 118 8.82 -10.52 9.82
C ASN A 118 9.09 -11.02 8.41
N LEU A 119 8.91 -10.15 7.42
CA LEU A 119 9.31 -10.42 6.05
C LEU A 119 10.84 -10.39 5.94
N ILE A 120 11.37 -11.08 4.94
CA ILE A 120 12.81 -11.17 4.68
C ILE A 120 13.15 -10.40 3.42
N ILE A 121 14.23 -9.62 3.48
CA ILE A 121 14.80 -8.95 2.30
C ILE A 121 15.25 -10.01 1.28
N VAL A 122 14.84 -9.85 0.03
CA VAL A 122 15.27 -10.71 -1.08
C VAL A 122 16.74 -10.41 -1.40
N PRO A 123 17.65 -11.39 -1.36
CA PRO A 123 19.04 -11.20 -1.77
C PRO A 123 19.12 -10.80 -3.24
N LYS A 124 20.09 -9.96 -3.60
CA LYS A 124 20.25 -9.45 -4.98
C LYS A 124 20.40 -10.58 -6.02
N GLU A 125 20.97 -11.70 -5.62
CA GLU A 125 21.19 -12.88 -6.47
C GLU A 125 19.89 -13.64 -6.79
N GLU A 126 18.85 -13.45 -5.98
CA GLU A 126 17.52 -14.05 -6.20
C GLU A 126 16.58 -13.15 -7.02
N ILE A 127 16.95 -11.87 -7.19
CA ILE A 127 16.16 -10.92 -7.98
C ILE A 127 16.31 -11.26 -9.46
N SER A 128 15.18 -11.39 -10.18
CA SER A 128 15.21 -11.71 -11.60
C SER A 128 15.85 -10.59 -12.44
N ALA A 129 16.34 -10.95 -13.62
CA ALA A 129 16.89 -9.98 -14.56
C ALA A 129 15.84 -8.94 -14.99
N ASP A 130 14.59 -9.36 -15.19
CA ASP A 130 13.50 -8.48 -15.60
C ASP A 130 13.16 -7.44 -14.53
N PHE A 131 13.11 -7.86 -13.26
CA PHE A 131 12.92 -6.95 -12.14
C PHE A 131 14.08 -5.95 -12.02
N SER A 132 15.31 -6.43 -12.19
CA SER A 132 16.50 -5.57 -12.16
C SER A 132 16.45 -4.52 -13.28
N ASN A 133 16.08 -4.93 -14.50
CA ASN A 133 15.93 -4.03 -15.65
C ASN A 133 14.83 -2.98 -15.41
N PHE A 134 13.70 -3.39 -14.81
CA PHE A 134 12.62 -2.48 -14.45
C PHE A 134 13.10 -1.35 -13.52
N PHE A 135 13.86 -1.67 -12.47
CA PHE A 135 14.41 -0.64 -11.58
C PHE A 135 15.44 0.26 -12.25
N MET A 136 16.24 -0.28 -13.17
CA MET A 136 17.19 0.53 -13.96
C MET A 136 16.49 1.59 -14.80
N ILE A 137 15.23 1.37 -15.19
CA ILE A 137 14.41 2.33 -15.93
C ILE A 137 13.74 3.34 -14.98
N ILE A 138 13.18 2.87 -13.86
CA ILE A 138 12.42 3.73 -12.94
C ILE A 138 13.32 4.64 -12.11
N GLN A 139 14.48 4.17 -11.64
CA GLN A 139 15.32 4.96 -10.74
C GLN A 139 15.75 6.32 -11.35
N PRO A 140 16.22 6.41 -12.62
CA PRO A 140 16.52 7.70 -13.24
C PRO A 140 15.30 8.62 -13.38
N MET A 141 14.13 8.05 -13.65
CA MET A 141 12.88 8.81 -13.74
C MET A 141 12.54 9.45 -12.39
N LEU A 142 12.65 8.70 -11.29
CA LEU A 142 12.45 9.23 -9.94
C LEU A 142 13.51 10.28 -9.59
N GLY A 143 14.77 10.06 -9.96
CA GLY A 143 15.84 11.06 -9.81
C GLY A 143 15.52 12.39 -10.50
N ASN A 144 14.95 12.34 -11.71
CA ASN A 144 14.53 13.52 -12.45
C ASN A 144 13.30 14.22 -11.82
N MET A 145 12.34 13.44 -11.31
CA MET A 145 11.10 13.97 -10.74
C MET A 145 11.26 14.48 -9.30
N LEU A 146 12.04 13.77 -8.48
CA LEU A 146 12.17 13.98 -7.04
C LEU A 146 13.56 14.52 -6.65
N GLY A 147 14.41 14.81 -7.64
CA GLY A 147 15.74 15.36 -7.45
C GLY A 147 16.64 14.44 -6.62
N GLN A 148 17.33 15.02 -5.65
CA GLN A 148 18.28 14.28 -4.81
C GLN A 148 17.62 13.16 -4.00
N MET A 149 16.35 13.32 -3.58
CA MET A 149 15.63 12.25 -2.89
C MET A 149 15.43 11.04 -3.81
N GLY A 150 15.01 11.27 -5.06
CA GLY A 150 14.80 10.21 -6.04
C GLY A 150 16.09 9.49 -6.43
N ASN A 151 17.22 10.20 -6.45
CA ASN A 151 18.52 9.58 -6.72
C ASN A 151 19.01 8.67 -5.57
N ASN A 152 18.53 8.90 -4.35
CA ASN A 152 18.92 8.16 -3.15
C ASN A 152 17.80 7.24 -2.62
N ILE A 153 16.79 6.95 -3.45
CA ILE A 153 15.79 5.94 -3.12
C ILE A 153 16.37 4.56 -3.37
N HIS A 154 16.33 3.72 -2.33
CA HIS A 154 16.71 2.32 -2.40
C HIS A 154 15.45 1.47 -2.47
N PHE A 155 15.27 0.77 -3.58
CA PHE A 155 14.20 -0.20 -3.72
C PHE A 155 14.60 -1.52 -3.07
N VAL A 156 13.75 -1.99 -2.16
CA VAL A 156 13.99 -3.20 -1.37
C VAL A 156 12.82 -4.13 -1.57
N LEU A 157 13.12 -5.35 -2.02
CA LEU A 157 12.14 -6.42 -2.15
C LEU A 157 12.09 -7.26 -0.90
N TYR A 158 10.88 -7.60 -0.49
CA TYR A 158 10.60 -8.47 0.62
C TYR A 158 9.85 -9.71 0.18
N LYS A 159 10.23 -10.85 0.74
CA LYS A 159 9.53 -12.13 0.61
C LYS A 159 9.10 -12.64 1.98
N SER A 160 8.16 -13.58 2.01
CA SER A 160 7.70 -14.21 3.24
C SER A 160 8.55 -15.45 3.59
N ILE A 161 8.71 -15.70 4.89
CA ILE A 161 9.37 -16.90 5.43
C ILE A 161 8.63 -18.20 5.09
N ARG A 162 7.31 -18.13 4.87
CA ARG A 162 6.44 -19.28 4.58
C ARG A 162 6.07 -19.38 3.09
N GLY A 163 6.86 -18.74 2.22
CA GLY A 163 6.45 -18.54 0.82
C GLY A 163 5.24 -17.61 0.72
N ASN A 164 4.37 -17.81 -0.27
CA ASN A 164 3.30 -16.85 -0.61
C ASN A 164 2.11 -16.84 0.37
N GLU A 165 2.18 -17.51 1.53
CA GLU A 165 1.06 -17.51 2.50
C GLU A 165 0.80 -16.12 3.12
N VAL A 166 1.84 -15.30 3.24
CA VAL A 166 1.79 -13.97 3.87
C VAL A 166 1.84 -12.84 2.83
N LEU A 167 2.33 -13.15 1.63
CA LEU A 167 2.51 -12.18 0.55
C LEU A 167 1.62 -12.48 -0.67
N PRO A 168 1.26 -11.44 -1.45
CA PRO A 168 1.55 -10.02 -1.21
C PRO A 168 0.78 -9.45 -0.01
N VAL A 169 1.20 -8.30 0.52
CA VAL A 169 0.45 -7.61 1.57
C VAL A 169 -0.84 -7.05 0.96
N ASP A 170 -1.96 -7.75 1.15
CA ASP A 170 -3.26 -7.32 0.61
C ASP A 170 -3.72 -5.97 1.19
N PRO A 171 -3.71 -4.88 0.40
CA PRO A 171 -4.07 -3.55 0.89
C PRO A 171 -5.58 -3.37 1.13
N LEU A 172 -6.42 -4.30 0.66
CA LEU A 172 -7.85 -4.37 0.99
C LEU A 172 -8.14 -5.37 2.11
N GLY A 173 -7.11 -6.07 2.56
CA GLY A 173 -7.19 -7.08 3.59
C GLY A 173 -7.43 -6.49 4.98
N SER A 174 -7.54 -7.37 5.97
CA SER A 174 -7.55 -7.00 7.38
C SER A 174 -6.20 -7.28 8.02
N GLY A 175 -5.83 -6.44 8.97
CA GLY A 175 -4.59 -6.58 9.73
C GLY A 175 -3.81 -5.28 9.77
N VAL A 176 -2.56 -5.40 10.20
CA VAL A 176 -1.68 -4.28 10.44
C VAL A 176 -0.34 -4.59 9.77
N LEU A 177 0.10 -3.68 8.91
CA LEU A 177 1.47 -3.66 8.39
C LEU A 177 2.29 -2.72 9.29
N THR A 178 3.41 -3.22 9.82
CA THR A 178 4.34 -2.42 10.61
C THR A 178 5.65 -2.31 9.86
N ILE A 179 6.11 -1.07 9.69
CA ILE A 179 7.34 -0.75 9.00
C ILE A 179 8.24 0.00 9.97
N LYS A 180 9.45 -0.51 10.18
CA LYS A 180 10.45 0.11 11.04
C LYS A 180 11.71 0.41 10.25
N LEU A 181 12.27 1.60 10.45
CA LEU A 181 13.55 2.05 9.92
C LEU A 181 14.30 2.75 11.05
N GLY A 182 15.15 2.00 11.75
CA GLY A 182 15.87 2.50 12.91
C GLY A 182 14.89 2.85 14.05
N ASP A 183 14.82 4.12 14.43
CA ASP A 183 13.88 4.62 15.46
C ASP A 183 12.53 5.06 14.87
N PHE A 184 12.44 5.24 13.55
CA PHE A 184 11.18 5.54 12.87
C PHE A 184 10.34 4.26 12.75
N GLU A 185 9.11 4.30 13.27
CA GLU A 185 8.15 3.21 13.14
C GLU A 185 6.82 3.75 12.61
N ARG A 186 6.27 3.03 11.62
CA ARG A 186 4.98 3.31 11.02
C ARG A 186 4.08 2.07 11.09
N THR A 187 2.92 2.26 11.68
CA THR A 187 1.84 1.27 11.69
C THR A 187 0.78 1.67 10.67
N VAL A 188 0.39 0.75 9.80
CA VAL A 188 -0.61 0.95 8.75
C VAL A 188 -1.77 -0.01 8.97
N ASP A 189 -2.93 0.53 9.34
CA ASP A 189 -4.16 -0.24 9.50
C ASP A 189 -4.80 -0.52 8.14
N LEU A 190 -4.98 -1.81 7.82
CA LEU A 190 -5.63 -2.26 6.59
C LEU A 190 -7.13 -2.53 6.81
N PRO A 191 -7.99 -2.34 5.79
CA PRO A 191 -7.69 -1.94 4.40
C PRO A 191 -7.17 -0.50 4.26
N LEU A 192 -6.53 -0.12 3.16
CA LEU A 192 -6.19 1.28 2.86
C LEU A 192 -7.45 2.09 2.60
N ASN A 193 -7.48 3.34 3.09
CA ASN A 193 -8.70 4.16 2.99
C ASN A 193 -8.99 4.58 1.54
N SER A 194 -7.95 4.92 0.79
CA SER A 194 -7.98 5.31 -0.62
C SER A 194 -8.67 4.29 -1.53
N LEU A 195 -8.63 3.00 -1.15
CA LEU A 195 -9.18 1.89 -1.92
C LEU A 195 -10.66 1.60 -1.61
N LEU A 196 -11.24 2.30 -0.64
CA LEU A 196 -12.62 2.07 -0.21
C LEU A 196 -13.54 3.14 -0.75
N LEU A 197 -14.74 2.73 -1.18
CA LEU A 197 -15.82 3.66 -1.45
C LEU A 197 -16.17 4.41 -0.16
N GLU A 198 -16.24 5.73 -0.28
CA GLU A 198 -16.62 6.58 0.84
C GLU A 198 -18.04 6.27 1.26
N LYS A 199 -18.34 6.48 2.54
CA LYS A 199 -19.69 6.33 3.09
C LYS A 199 -20.31 7.68 3.37
N LYS A 200 -21.62 7.77 3.25
CA LYS A 200 -22.38 9.01 3.38
C LYS A 200 -23.04 9.11 4.75
N CYS A 201 -23.01 10.29 5.36
CA CYS A 201 -23.83 10.58 6.54
C CYS A 201 -25.23 11.03 6.11
N ASN A 202 -26.27 10.50 6.75
CA ASN A 202 -27.66 10.85 6.42
C ASN A 202 -28.07 12.25 6.88
N GLU A 203 -27.39 12.81 7.88
CA GLU A 203 -27.72 14.12 8.46
C GLU A 203 -27.19 15.28 7.60
N ASP A 204 -25.90 15.24 7.24
CA ASP A 204 -25.23 16.33 6.53
C ASP A 204 -24.89 16.00 5.06
N ARG A 205 -25.16 14.75 4.63
CA ARG A 205 -24.86 14.24 3.28
C ARG A 205 -23.37 14.28 2.91
N LYS A 206 -22.46 14.52 3.85
CA LYS A 206 -21.01 14.49 3.62
C LYS A 206 -20.50 13.07 3.47
N LEU A 207 -19.43 12.94 2.69
CA LEU A 207 -18.70 11.70 2.48
C LEU A 207 -17.60 11.56 3.55
N TYR A 208 -17.45 10.36 4.06
CA TYR A 208 -16.49 9.97 5.08
C TYR A 208 -15.76 8.70 4.64
N SER A 209 -14.60 8.45 5.23
CA SER A 209 -13.83 7.22 5.03
C SER A 209 -14.71 5.97 5.03
N GLY A 210 -14.48 5.08 4.06
CA GLY A 210 -15.13 3.76 4.02
C GLY A 210 -14.86 2.92 5.27
N LYS A 211 -13.77 3.20 5.99
CA LYS A 211 -13.43 2.54 7.27
C LYS A 211 -14.43 2.85 8.38
N TYR A 212 -15.09 4.00 8.32
CA TYR A 212 -15.97 4.42 9.41
C TYR A 212 -17.31 3.69 9.36
N ILE A 213 -17.75 3.23 10.54
CA ILE A 213 -19.09 2.65 10.74
C ILE A 213 -20.10 3.77 11.10
N PHE A 214 -19.64 4.74 11.90
CA PHE A 214 -20.44 5.87 12.37
C PHE A 214 -19.82 7.20 11.91
N CYS A 215 -20.67 8.20 11.68
CA CYS A 215 -20.24 9.55 11.35
C CYS A 215 -19.48 10.13 12.55
N PRO A 216 -18.22 10.58 12.37
CA PRO A 216 -17.44 11.17 13.46
C PRO A 216 -18.10 12.40 14.09
N SER A 217 -18.85 13.15 13.29
CA SER A 217 -19.50 14.40 13.72
C SER A 217 -20.84 14.18 14.42
N HIS A 218 -21.65 13.24 13.92
CA HIS A 218 -23.06 13.07 14.36
C HIS A 218 -23.33 11.77 15.13
N GLY A 219 -22.36 10.84 15.19
CA GLY A 219 -22.51 9.54 15.85
C GLY A 219 -23.53 8.58 15.19
N LYS A 220 -24.15 8.98 14.08
CA LYS A 220 -25.12 8.16 13.32
C LYS A 220 -24.40 7.20 12.38
N LYS A 221 -24.99 6.01 12.17
CA LYS A 221 -24.44 5.01 11.25
C LYS A 221 -24.35 5.59 9.84
N LEU A 222 -23.19 5.44 9.20
CA LEU A 222 -22.98 5.85 7.81
C LEU A 222 -23.65 4.84 6.87
N VAL A 223 -24.08 5.31 5.70
CA VAL A 223 -24.64 4.46 4.63
C VAL A 223 -23.66 4.35 3.48
N ASN A 224 -23.62 3.17 2.84
CA ASN A 224 -22.85 2.98 1.62
C ASN A 224 -23.45 3.83 0.49
N GLN A 225 -22.61 4.19 -0.48
CA GLN A 225 -23.03 4.90 -1.69
C GLN A 225 -23.76 3.98 -2.65
#